data_AF-A0A6A5ABI7-F1
#
_entry.id   AF-A0A6A5ABI7-F1
#
_cell.length_a   1.000
_cell.length_b   1.000
_cell.length_c   1.000
_cell.angle_alpha   90.00
_cell.angle_beta   90.00
_cell.angle_gamma   90.00
#
_symmetry.space_group_name_H-M   'P 1'
#
loop_
_entity.id
_entity.type
_entity.pdbx_description
1 polymer ?
#
loop_
_entity_poly.entity_id
_entity_poly.type
_entity_poly.pdbx_seq_one_letter_code
_entity_poly.pdbx_strand_id
1 'polypeptide(L)'
;MDDGGDNFLLPQCLKKSAMPPRPRFVDRSGKPLLRTRSRPNPGNTSRGILNIARTGGNWKQIYWNDLYHTVINVKTPTLISGVVVSYVLVTFVFACLYLVVSYNDAKCNVGIKTLTEAYIFSIETIMTIGYGAPTDDIFYGGCGSMALLLTLESFSGIFINALMVGMFFIHFSRASTRAQSIVFTTNAVIRRIRGEYYFIFQVCERRKHQLVEAHVRCYAVRDQVDVDGGGLFQTHSMRLQQPDDDLGSYLLMAMPQL
;
A
#
# COMPACT_ATOMS: atom_id res chain seq x y z
N MET A 1 -49.60 -14.18 -79.91
CA MET A 1 -49.48 -15.64 -80.03
C MET A 1 -48.00 -15.89 -80.28
N ASP A 2 -47.20 -15.58 -79.25
CA ASP A 2 -46.72 -16.49 -78.19
C ASP A 2 -45.40 -17.12 -78.68
N ASP A 3 -44.29 -17.13 -77.95
CA ASP A 3 -44.14 -17.40 -76.52
C ASP A 3 -42.83 -16.87 -75.95
N GLY A 4 -42.82 -16.63 -74.63
CA GLY A 4 -41.77 -17.16 -73.74
C GLY A 4 -40.65 -16.23 -73.26
N GLY A 5 -40.55 -16.05 -71.93
CA GLY A 5 -39.25 -15.86 -71.27
C GLY A 5 -39.26 -14.97 -70.04
N ASP A 6 -39.39 -15.59 -68.86
CA ASP A 6 -39.18 -15.01 -67.53
C ASP A 6 -37.86 -14.21 -67.40
N ASN A 7 -37.90 -13.06 -66.73
CA ASN A 7 -36.70 -12.48 -66.12
C ASN A 7 -36.98 -11.97 -64.71
N PHE A 8 -36.53 -12.80 -63.79
CA PHE A 8 -36.47 -12.60 -62.34
C PHE A 8 -35.53 -11.43 -61.99
N LEU A 9 -35.92 -10.69 -60.97
CA LEU A 9 -35.21 -9.55 -60.39
C LEU A 9 -33.82 -9.94 -59.87
N LEU A 10 -32.77 -9.26 -60.34
CA LEU A 10 -31.48 -9.15 -59.64
C LEU A 10 -31.23 -7.68 -59.25
N PRO A 11 -30.95 -7.37 -57.98
CA PRO A 11 -30.67 -6.01 -57.54
C PRO A 11 -29.27 -5.55 -57.97
N GLN A 12 -29.22 -4.27 -58.32
CA GLN A 12 -28.05 -3.53 -58.77
C GLN A 12 -26.86 -3.69 -57.82
N CYS A 13 -25.71 -4.02 -58.41
CA CYS A 13 -24.40 -4.05 -57.77
C CYS A 13 -24.11 -2.77 -56.95
N LEU A 14 -23.66 -3.00 -55.72
CA LEU A 14 -23.08 -2.06 -54.78
C LEU A 14 -22.12 -1.05 -55.44
N LYS A 15 -22.50 0.23 -55.40
CA LYS A 15 -21.56 1.35 -55.57
C LYS A 15 -20.41 1.18 -54.57
N LYS A 16 -19.16 1.19 -55.05
CA LYS A 16 -17.96 1.38 -54.20
C LYS A 16 -18.13 2.68 -53.42
N SER A 17 -18.48 2.60 -52.15
CA SER A 17 -18.37 3.74 -51.23
C SER A 17 -16.89 4.05 -51.05
N ALA A 18 -16.53 5.32 -51.23
CA ALA A 18 -15.20 5.80 -50.90
C ALA A 18 -14.93 5.51 -49.43
N MET A 19 -13.89 4.72 -49.15
CA MET A 19 -13.46 4.43 -47.79
C MET A 19 -13.16 5.76 -47.08
N PRO A 20 -13.75 6.05 -45.91
CA PRO A 20 -13.46 7.30 -45.21
C PRO A 20 -11.97 7.39 -44.89
N PRO A 21 -11.35 8.57 -44.99
CA PRO A 21 -9.93 8.74 -44.70
C PRO A 21 -9.65 8.26 -43.27
N ARG A 22 -8.61 7.41 -43.12
CA ARG A 22 -8.20 6.86 -41.83
C ARG A 22 -8.04 8.01 -40.82
N PRO A 23 -8.66 7.94 -39.63
CA PRO A 23 -8.53 9.00 -38.63
C PRO A 23 -7.05 9.12 -38.26
N ARG A 24 -6.47 10.29 -38.52
CA ARG A 24 -5.08 10.59 -38.21
C ARG A 24 -5.06 11.09 -36.76
N PHE A 25 -4.34 10.40 -35.87
CA PHE A 25 -4.25 10.80 -34.45
C PHE A 25 -3.48 12.09 -34.24
N VAL A 26 -2.65 12.48 -35.22
CA VAL A 26 -1.72 13.60 -35.16
C VAL A 26 -1.70 14.31 -36.51
N ASP A 27 -1.77 15.64 -36.49
CA ASP A 27 -1.60 16.49 -37.66
C ASP A 27 -0.17 16.40 -38.22
N ARG A 28 0.04 16.81 -39.47
CA ARG A 28 1.36 16.87 -40.13
C ARG A 28 2.37 17.74 -39.37
N SER A 29 1.90 18.65 -38.52
CA SER A 29 2.73 19.45 -37.62
C SER A 29 3.06 18.78 -36.28
N GLY A 30 2.73 17.49 -36.10
CA GLY A 30 2.97 16.75 -34.84
C GLY A 30 1.96 17.05 -33.72
N LYS A 31 0.87 17.77 -33.99
CA LYS A 31 -0.14 18.12 -32.97
C LYS A 31 -1.27 17.09 -32.94
N PRO A 32 -1.66 16.51 -31.79
CA PRO A 32 -2.72 15.51 -31.73
C PRO A 32 -4.07 16.11 -32.12
N LEU A 33 -4.81 15.43 -33.00
CA LEU A 33 -6.10 15.88 -33.56
C LEU A 33 -7.31 15.56 -32.68
N LEU A 34 -7.12 14.81 -31.59
CA LEU A 34 -8.17 14.53 -30.60
C LEU A 34 -8.29 15.71 -29.61
N ARG A 35 -9.37 16.49 -29.75
CA ARG A 35 -9.80 17.49 -28.76
C ARG A 35 -10.39 16.76 -27.55
N THR A 36 -9.53 16.34 -26.62
CA THR A 36 -9.93 15.79 -25.32
C THR A 36 -10.51 16.91 -24.46
N ARG A 37 -11.76 16.74 -23.98
CA ARG A 37 -12.53 17.77 -23.25
C ARG A 37 -11.92 18.17 -21.91
N SER A 38 -11.00 17.39 -21.37
CA SER A 38 -10.18 17.75 -20.21
C SER A 38 -8.86 17.01 -20.32
N ARG A 39 -7.77 17.69 -20.69
CA ARG A 39 -6.44 17.12 -20.49
C ARG A 39 -6.17 17.09 -18.98
N PRO A 40 -5.81 15.95 -18.36
CA PRO A 40 -5.01 16.03 -17.15
C PRO A 40 -3.74 16.80 -17.49
N ASN A 41 -3.35 17.76 -16.65
CA ASN A 41 -2.19 18.61 -16.89
C ASN A 41 -0.96 17.78 -17.31
N PRO A 42 -0.34 18.05 -18.48
CA PRO A 42 0.80 17.28 -18.98
C PRO A 42 2.06 17.36 -18.10
N GLY A 43 2.05 18.20 -17.04
CA GLY A 43 3.14 18.32 -16.06
C GLY A 43 3.05 17.37 -14.87
N ASN A 44 1.95 16.62 -14.69
CA ASN A 44 1.84 15.63 -13.63
C ASN A 44 2.08 14.22 -14.19
N THR A 45 3.35 13.85 -14.35
CA THR A 45 3.74 12.45 -14.54
C THR A 45 3.07 11.60 -13.46
N SER A 46 2.46 10.47 -13.84
CA SER A 46 1.85 9.56 -12.87
C SER A 46 2.91 9.14 -11.84
N ARG A 47 2.66 9.45 -10.56
CA ARG A 47 3.55 9.04 -9.45
C ARG A 47 3.40 7.57 -9.08
N GLY A 48 2.69 6.78 -9.90
CA GLY A 48 2.30 5.40 -9.56
C GLY A 48 1.23 5.31 -8.47
N ILE A 49 0.61 6.42 -8.10
CA ILE A 49 -0.43 6.48 -7.07
C ILE A 49 -1.79 6.61 -7.77
N LEU A 50 -2.71 5.71 -7.45
CA LEU A 50 -4.08 5.77 -7.93
C LEU A 50 -4.86 6.84 -7.15
N ASN A 51 -5.37 7.85 -7.84
CA ASN A 51 -6.22 8.88 -7.23
C ASN A 51 -7.68 8.40 -7.18
N ILE A 52 -7.97 7.47 -6.27
CA ILE A 52 -9.30 6.89 -6.08
C ILE A 52 -9.70 7.10 -4.62
N ALA A 53 -10.76 7.87 -4.41
CA ALA A 53 -11.43 7.98 -3.11
C ALA A 53 -12.51 6.89 -3.04
N ARG A 54 -12.44 6.05 -2.01
CA ARG A 54 -13.49 5.07 -1.72
C ARG A 54 -14.46 5.69 -0.73
N THR A 55 -15.76 5.64 -1.03
CA THR A 55 -16.83 6.24 -0.21
C THR A 55 -17.81 5.16 0.25
N GLY A 56 -18.40 5.34 1.44
CA GLY A 56 -19.33 4.38 2.04
C GLY A 56 -18.65 3.27 2.87
N GLY A 57 -19.42 2.63 3.74
CA GLY A 57 -18.95 1.56 4.63
C GLY A 57 -18.43 2.04 6.00
N ASN A 58 -18.42 1.13 6.98
CA ASN A 58 -17.87 1.41 8.31
C ASN A 58 -16.35 1.18 8.31
N TRP A 59 -15.59 2.21 7.92
CA TRP A 59 -14.13 2.16 7.79
C TRP A 59 -13.43 1.63 9.04
N LYS A 60 -13.89 2.04 10.23
CA LYS A 60 -13.31 1.59 11.50
C LYS A 60 -13.34 0.07 11.61
N GLN A 61 -14.49 -0.55 11.32
CA GLN A 61 -14.66 -1.99 11.44
C GLN A 61 -13.76 -2.77 10.48
N ILE A 62 -13.56 -2.27 9.25
CA ILE A 62 -12.70 -2.91 8.26
C ILE A 62 -11.24 -2.96 8.76
N TYR A 63 -10.72 -1.83 9.26
CA TYR A 63 -9.35 -1.78 9.78
C TYR A 63 -9.16 -2.59 11.08
N TRP A 64 -10.17 -2.61 11.97
CA TRP A 64 -10.10 -3.38 13.22
C TRP A 64 -10.14 -4.89 13.01
N ASN A 65 -10.86 -5.37 12.00
CA ASN A 65 -10.89 -6.79 11.66
C ASN A 65 -9.58 -7.26 11.01
N ASP A 66 -8.77 -6.33 10.50
CA ASP A 66 -7.53 -6.61 9.79
C ASP A 66 -6.35 -5.85 10.40
N LEU A 67 -6.08 -6.17 11.68
CA LEU A 67 -4.97 -5.57 12.43
C LEU A 67 -3.61 -5.84 11.78
N TYR A 68 -3.42 -7.04 11.20
CA TYR A 68 -2.17 -7.40 10.54
C TYR A 68 -1.87 -6.48 9.35
N HIS A 69 -2.82 -6.31 8.41
CA HIS A 69 -2.62 -5.42 7.28
C HIS A 69 -2.68 -3.94 7.66
N THR A 70 -3.27 -3.60 8.80
CA THR A 70 -3.21 -2.23 9.34
C THR A 70 -1.81 -1.90 9.83
N VAL A 71 -1.22 -2.73 10.71
CA VAL A 71 0.12 -2.49 11.29
C VAL A 71 1.18 -2.39 10.20
N ILE A 72 1.15 -3.29 9.21
CA ILE A 72 2.16 -3.30 8.13
C ILE A 72 2.08 -2.05 7.23
N ASN A 73 0.91 -1.40 7.16
CA ASN A 73 0.66 -0.28 6.25
C ASN A 73 0.74 1.10 6.91
N VAL A 74 0.89 1.15 8.24
CA VAL A 74 1.09 2.38 8.98
C VAL A 74 2.44 3.03 8.61
N LYS A 75 2.52 4.36 8.74
CA LYS A 75 3.78 5.10 8.54
C LYS A 75 4.75 4.79 9.67
N THR A 76 6.04 4.61 9.37
CA THR A 76 7.09 4.34 10.37
C THR A 76 7.05 5.26 11.61
N PRO A 77 6.95 6.60 11.49
CA PRO A 77 6.88 7.46 12.68
C PRO A 77 5.63 7.21 13.53
N THR A 78 4.49 6.88 12.90
CA THR A 78 3.25 6.56 13.62
C THR A 78 3.37 5.22 14.35
N LEU A 79 4.04 4.23 13.75
CA LEU A 79 4.33 2.96 14.42
C LEU A 79 5.23 3.17 15.64
N ILE A 80 6.34 3.91 15.49
CA ILE A 80 7.25 4.24 16.59
C ILE A 80 6.51 4.98 17.71
N SER A 81 5.69 5.97 17.36
CA SER A 81 4.87 6.71 18.33
C SER A 81 3.89 5.79 19.07
N GLY A 82 3.27 4.84 18.38
CA GLY A 82 2.35 3.88 19.02
C GLY A 82 3.07 2.99 20.03
N VAL A 83 4.27 2.51 19.71
CA VAL A 83 5.09 1.71 20.63
C VAL A 83 5.49 2.53 21.86
N VAL A 84 5.98 3.76 21.67
CA VAL A 84 6.36 4.65 22.78
C VAL A 84 5.17 4.93 23.71
N VAL A 85 4.00 5.25 23.14
CA VAL A 85 2.78 5.48 23.93
C VAL A 85 2.37 4.22 24.69
N SER A 86 2.50 3.03 24.10
CA SER A 86 2.17 1.77 24.77
C SER A 86 3.06 1.50 25.98
N TYR A 87 4.38 1.73 25.86
CA TYR A 87 5.31 1.63 26.99
C TYR A 87 4.97 2.63 28.10
N VAL A 88 4.80 3.90 27.75
CA VAL A 88 4.48 4.95 28.73
C VAL A 88 3.18 4.63 29.47
N LEU A 89 2.16 4.14 28.77
CA LEU A 89 0.87 3.79 29.37
C LEU A 89 1.01 2.63 30.34
N VAL A 90 1.70 1.56 29.96
CA VAL A 90 1.88 0.38 30.82
C VAL A 90 2.69 0.74 32.06
N THR A 91 3.81 1.44 31.89
CA THR A 91 4.61 1.97 33.00
C THR A 91 3.78 2.86 33.92
N PHE A 92 2.96 3.76 33.36
CA PHE A 92 2.11 4.63 34.17
C PHE A 92 1.05 3.85 34.97
N VAL A 93 0.48 2.78 34.40
CA VAL A 93 -0.46 1.90 35.11
C VAL A 93 0.23 1.21 36.29
N PHE A 94 1.41 0.61 36.09
CA PHE A 94 2.15 -0.03 37.17
C PHE A 94 2.65 0.96 38.22
N ALA A 95 3.08 2.16 37.83
CA ALA A 95 3.41 3.24 38.75
C ALA A 95 2.23 3.60 39.68
N CYS A 96 1.02 3.71 39.12
CA CYS A 96 -0.18 3.92 39.93
C CYS A 96 -0.44 2.75 40.90
N LEU A 97 -0.26 1.51 40.45
CA LEU A 97 -0.43 0.32 41.31
C LEU A 97 0.58 0.28 42.46
N TYR A 98 1.84 0.62 42.21
CA TYR A 98 2.86 0.72 43.25
C TYR A 98 2.52 1.79 44.29
N LEU A 99 2.03 2.95 43.84
CA LEU A 99 1.62 4.02 44.75
C LEU A 99 0.43 3.60 45.62
N VAL A 100 -0.55 2.90 45.04
CA VAL A 100 -1.70 2.34 45.78
C VAL A 100 -1.25 1.35 46.85
N VAL A 101 -0.30 0.45 46.53
CA VAL A 101 0.24 -0.49 47.53
C VAL A 101 1.03 0.24 48.62
N SER A 102 1.85 1.22 48.25
CA SER A 102 2.61 2.04 49.19
C SER A 102 1.71 2.78 50.20
N TYR A 103 0.56 3.28 49.74
CA TYR A 103 -0.38 4.01 50.61
C TYR A 103 -1.26 3.09 51.47
N ASN A 104 -1.69 1.95 50.93
CA ASN A 104 -2.62 1.06 51.62
C ASN A 104 -1.94 0.10 52.61
N ASP A 105 -0.68 -0.26 52.37
CA ASP A 105 0.04 -1.23 53.20
C ASP A 105 1.36 -0.68 53.72
N ALA A 106 1.30 -0.04 54.90
CA ALA A 106 2.46 0.46 55.61
C ALA A 106 3.46 -0.65 55.98
N LYS A 107 3.06 -1.93 55.99
CA LYS A 107 3.97 -3.05 56.29
C LYS A 107 4.91 -3.36 55.13
N CYS A 108 4.51 -3.03 53.90
CA CYS A 108 5.31 -3.31 52.71
C CYS A 108 6.53 -2.38 52.56
N ASN A 109 6.68 -1.37 53.43
CA ASN A 109 7.83 -0.44 53.51
C ASN A 109 8.43 -0.05 52.13
N VAL A 110 7.54 0.26 51.17
CA VAL A 110 7.91 0.52 49.78
C VAL A 110 8.65 1.86 49.64
N GLY A 111 8.35 2.81 50.54
CA GLY A 111 9.00 4.13 50.63
C GLY A 111 8.75 5.09 49.46
N ILE A 112 7.91 4.70 48.50
CA ILE A 112 7.47 5.56 47.40
C ILE A 112 6.41 6.51 47.93
N LYS A 113 6.66 7.82 47.84
CA LYS A 113 5.75 8.87 48.34
C LYS A 113 5.12 9.67 47.21
N THR A 114 5.82 9.82 46.09
CA THR A 114 5.34 10.63 44.95
C THR A 114 5.06 9.76 43.72
N LEU A 115 4.16 10.24 42.85
CA LEU A 115 3.87 9.57 41.58
C LEU A 115 5.11 9.51 40.67
N THR A 116 5.98 10.53 40.74
CA THR A 116 7.22 10.57 39.98
C THR A 116 8.20 9.49 40.43
N GLU A 117 8.36 9.28 41.74
CA GLU A 117 9.15 8.16 42.29
C GLU A 117 8.58 6.81 41.85
N ALA A 118 7.25 6.64 41.92
CA ALA A 118 6.58 5.41 41.47
C ALA A 118 6.81 5.13 39.98
N TYR A 119 6.77 6.19 39.16
CA TYR A 119 6.99 6.11 37.73
C TYR A 119 8.44 5.75 37.39
N ILE A 120 9.40 6.38 38.05
CA ILE A 120 10.82 6.05 37.90
C ILE A 120 11.07 4.58 38.29
N PHE A 121 10.51 4.14 39.41
CA PHE A 121 10.63 2.75 39.87
C PHE A 121 10.03 1.73 38.87
N SER A 122 8.85 2.04 38.30
CA SER A 122 8.24 1.22 37.25
C SER A 122 9.09 1.19 35.98
N ILE A 123 9.66 2.33 35.55
CA ILE A 123 10.61 2.35 34.42
C ILE A 123 11.79 1.45 34.69
N GLU A 124 12.43 1.57 35.86
CA GLU A 124 13.60 0.79 36.21
C GLU A 124 13.31 -0.71 36.21
N THR A 125 12.11 -1.10 36.63
CA THR A 125 11.68 -2.49 36.69
C THR A 125 11.37 -3.03 35.29
N ILE A 126 10.48 -2.37 34.53
CA ILE A 126 10.04 -2.85 33.22
C ILE A 126 11.16 -2.83 32.17
N MET A 127 12.07 -1.86 32.25
CA MET A 127 13.25 -1.78 31.37
C MET A 127 14.45 -2.56 31.89
N THR A 128 14.32 -3.23 33.05
CA THR A 128 15.38 -4.02 33.69
C THR A 128 16.67 -3.21 33.95
N ILE A 129 16.54 -1.92 34.26
CA ILE A 129 17.65 -1.03 34.62
C ILE A 129 18.12 -1.36 36.05
N GLY A 130 17.18 -1.41 36.99
CA GLY A 130 17.38 -1.81 38.39
C GLY A 130 18.42 -0.98 39.14
N TYR A 131 18.17 0.31 39.39
CA TYR A 131 19.09 1.13 40.19
C TYR A 131 19.04 0.78 41.69
N GLY A 132 17.95 0.19 42.18
CA GLY A 132 17.83 -0.33 43.53
C GLY A 132 16.42 -0.24 44.08
N ALA A 133 16.23 -0.69 45.32
CA ALA A 133 14.99 -0.46 46.04
C ALA A 133 14.90 1.02 46.48
N PRO A 134 13.71 1.65 46.46
CA PRO A 134 13.51 3.01 46.97
C PRO A 134 13.79 3.15 48.48
N THR A 135 13.86 2.04 49.20
CA THR A 135 14.16 1.96 50.64
C THR A 135 15.34 1.03 50.91
N ASP A 136 15.86 1.08 52.14
CA ASP A 136 16.94 0.21 52.62
C ASP A 136 16.54 -1.28 52.69
N ASP A 137 15.26 -1.61 52.48
CA ASP A 137 14.74 -2.99 52.48
C ASP A 137 14.34 -3.44 51.07
N ILE A 138 15.22 -4.25 50.47
CA ILE A 138 15.06 -4.82 49.13
C ILE A 138 13.89 -5.80 49.05
N PHE A 139 13.45 -6.36 50.18
CA PHE A 139 12.37 -7.35 50.25
C PHE A 139 11.01 -6.74 50.59
N TYR A 140 10.93 -5.41 50.72
CA TYR A 140 9.66 -4.69 50.96
C TYR A 140 8.86 -5.28 52.11
N GLY A 141 9.51 -5.57 53.25
CA GLY A 141 8.88 -6.17 54.43
C GLY A 141 8.35 -7.60 54.23
N GLY A 142 8.80 -8.33 53.20
CA GLY A 142 8.28 -9.65 52.85
C GLY A 142 6.87 -9.63 52.26
N CYS A 143 6.48 -8.50 51.69
CA CYS A 143 5.13 -8.24 51.22
C CYS A 143 4.82 -8.97 49.89
N GLY A 144 3.88 -9.91 49.94
CA GLY A 144 3.48 -10.71 48.77
C GLY A 144 2.82 -9.90 47.64
N SER A 145 2.18 -8.77 47.95
CA SER A 145 1.55 -7.93 46.93
C SER A 145 2.59 -7.23 46.04
N MET A 146 3.72 -6.79 46.60
CA MET A 146 4.83 -6.22 45.83
C MET A 146 5.50 -7.28 44.95
N ALA A 147 5.72 -8.49 45.47
CA ALA A 147 6.26 -9.60 44.68
C ALA A 147 5.35 -9.95 43.48
N LEU A 148 4.03 -9.95 43.70
CA LEU A 148 3.05 -10.17 42.63
C LEU A 148 3.07 -9.04 41.58
N LEU A 149 3.12 -7.77 42.00
CA LEU A 149 3.18 -6.65 41.07
C LEU A 149 4.47 -6.67 40.23
N LEU A 150 5.63 -6.88 40.86
CA LEU A 150 6.92 -6.99 40.17
C LEU A 150 6.94 -8.12 39.14
N THR A 151 6.35 -9.27 39.48
CA THR A 151 6.26 -10.40 38.54
C THR A 151 5.31 -10.10 37.38
N LEU A 152 4.14 -9.53 37.64
CA LEU A 152 3.21 -9.12 36.57
C LEU A 152 3.80 -8.04 35.65
N GLU A 153 4.50 -7.05 36.22
CA GLU A 153 5.19 -6.02 35.45
C GLU A 153 6.26 -6.64 34.55
N SER A 154 7.07 -7.54 35.10
CA SER A 154 8.11 -8.27 34.34
C SER A 154 7.51 -9.06 33.17
N PHE A 155 6.42 -9.80 33.40
CA PHE A 155 5.71 -10.52 32.32
C PHE A 155 5.16 -9.57 31.26
N SER A 156 4.60 -8.43 31.66
CA SER A 156 4.09 -7.42 30.73
C SER A 156 5.20 -6.80 29.88
N GLY A 157 6.37 -6.53 30.48
CA GLY A 157 7.54 -5.99 29.79
C GLY A 157 8.06 -6.96 28.73
N ILE A 158 8.19 -8.25 29.07
CA ILE A 158 8.60 -9.29 28.11
C ILE A 158 7.61 -9.38 26.94
N PHE A 159 6.31 -9.36 27.23
CA PHE A 159 5.27 -9.45 26.20
C PHE A 159 5.29 -8.24 25.24
N ILE A 160 5.40 -7.03 25.77
CA ILE A 160 5.49 -5.80 24.96
C ILE A 160 6.76 -5.80 24.12
N ASN A 161 7.89 -6.22 24.68
CA ASN A 161 9.15 -6.31 23.95
C ASN A 161 9.07 -7.31 22.78
N ALA A 162 8.49 -8.50 23.02
CA ALA A 162 8.27 -9.50 21.98
C ALA A 162 7.38 -8.97 20.85
N LEU A 163 6.26 -8.31 21.20
CA LEU A 163 5.38 -7.69 20.21
C LEU A 163 6.08 -6.58 19.44
N MET A 164 6.84 -5.72 20.12
CA MET A 164 7.61 -4.64 19.51
C MET A 164 8.57 -5.17 18.45
N VAL A 165 9.40 -6.14 18.81
CA VAL A 165 10.36 -6.76 17.88
C VAL A 165 9.65 -7.39 16.69
N GLY A 166 8.56 -8.13 16.93
CA GLY A 166 7.75 -8.73 15.87
C GLY A 166 7.14 -7.70 14.91
N MET A 167 6.58 -6.61 15.45
CA MET A 167 6.02 -5.52 14.65
C MET A 167 7.09 -4.83 13.81
N PHE A 168 8.26 -4.52 14.38
CA PHE A 168 9.35 -3.90 13.63
C PHE A 168 9.92 -4.82 12.55
N PHE A 169 10.05 -6.12 12.85
CA PHE A 169 10.50 -7.10 11.88
C PHE A 169 9.55 -7.16 10.67
N ILE A 170 8.23 -7.23 10.91
CA ILE A 170 7.22 -7.22 9.84
C ILE A 170 7.25 -5.89 9.07
N HIS A 171 7.37 -4.76 9.77
CA HIS A 171 7.35 -3.44 9.14
C HIS A 171 8.58 -3.20 8.24
N PHE A 172 9.77 -3.61 8.69
CA PHE A 172 11.02 -3.45 7.93
C PHE A 172 11.23 -4.52 6.86
N SER A 173 10.67 -5.73 7.05
CA SER A 173 10.69 -6.75 6.00
C SER A 173 9.78 -6.40 4.81
N ARG A 174 8.87 -5.43 4.95
CA ARG A 174 8.03 -4.97 3.85
C ARG A 174 8.86 -4.35 2.73
N ALA A 175 8.88 -5.02 1.58
CA ALA A 175 9.58 -4.56 0.37
C ALA A 175 8.88 -3.41 -0.40
N SER A 176 7.96 -2.63 0.21
CA SER A 176 7.19 -1.59 -0.48
C SER A 176 8.05 -0.46 -1.05
N THR A 177 9.25 -0.24 -0.49
CA THR A 177 10.25 0.70 -1.02
C THR A 177 10.88 0.23 -2.34
N ARG A 178 10.71 -1.06 -2.71
CA ARG A 178 11.20 -1.61 -3.98
C ARG A 178 10.36 -1.15 -5.18
N ALA A 179 9.08 -0.88 -5.00
CA ALA A 179 8.26 -0.31 -6.07
C ALA A 179 8.79 1.06 -6.55
N GLN A 180 9.50 1.81 -5.69
CA GLN A 180 10.10 3.11 -6.04
C GLN A 180 11.38 2.99 -6.88
N SER A 181 11.95 1.79 -7.03
CA SER A 181 13.14 1.60 -7.85
C SER A 181 12.82 1.23 -9.30
N ILE A 182 11.58 0.82 -9.58
CA ILE A 182 11.10 0.58 -10.94
C ILE A 182 10.71 1.92 -11.57
N VAL A 183 11.26 2.19 -12.74
CA VAL A 183 11.05 3.44 -13.48
C VAL A 183 10.43 3.12 -14.84
N PHE A 184 9.43 3.93 -15.22
CA PHE A 184 8.79 3.90 -16.53
C PHE A 184 9.20 5.12 -17.35
N THR A 185 9.17 5.00 -18.68
CA THR A 185 9.31 6.16 -19.57
C THR A 185 8.22 7.19 -19.33
N THR A 186 8.59 8.47 -19.31
CA THR A 186 7.65 9.60 -19.16
C THR A 186 6.59 9.64 -20.25
N ASN A 187 6.97 9.29 -21.48
CA ASN A 187 6.08 9.29 -22.64
C ASN A 187 6.09 7.91 -23.29
N ALA A 188 4.90 7.38 -23.57
CA ALA A 188 4.73 6.24 -24.45
C ALA A 188 4.64 6.73 -25.91
N VAL A 189 5.08 5.90 -26.85
CA VAL A 189 5.10 6.22 -28.29
C VAL A 189 4.28 5.22 -29.08
N ILE A 190 3.61 5.70 -30.13
CA ILE A 190 2.95 4.84 -31.12
C ILE A 190 3.82 4.84 -32.37
N ARG A 191 4.34 3.68 -32.76
CA ARG A 191 5.18 3.50 -33.94
C ARG A 191 4.60 2.48 -34.89
N ARG A 192 4.66 2.76 -36.18
CA ARG A 192 4.32 1.76 -37.21
C ARG A 192 5.55 0.90 -37.52
N ILE A 193 5.46 -0.42 -37.33
CA ILE A 193 6.52 -1.39 -37.62
C ILE A 193 5.92 -2.46 -38.51
N ARG A 194 6.53 -2.71 -39.68
CA ARG A 194 6.08 -3.73 -40.66
C ARG A 194 4.59 -3.64 -41.03
N GLY A 195 4.03 -2.44 -41.09
CA GLY A 195 2.64 -2.21 -41.49
C GLY A 195 1.65 -2.06 -40.34
N GLU A 196 1.99 -2.57 -39.15
CA GLU A 196 1.15 -2.56 -37.95
C GLU A 196 1.55 -1.46 -36.96
N TYR A 197 0.61 -0.99 -36.12
CA TYR A 197 0.88 0.02 -35.11
C TYR A 197 1.15 -0.61 -33.74
N TYR A 198 2.24 -0.18 -33.12
CA TYR A 198 2.70 -0.64 -31.82
C TYR A 198 2.64 0.51 -30.82
N PHE A 199 2.05 0.27 -29.66
CA PHE A 199 2.11 1.15 -28.49
C PHE A 199 3.24 0.68 -27.58
N ILE A 200 4.25 1.53 -27.38
CA ILE A 200 5.53 1.15 -26.78
C ILE A 200 5.86 2.09 -25.63
N PHE A 201 6.32 1.53 -24.52
CA PHE A 201 6.89 2.23 -23.37
C PHE A 201 8.01 1.38 -22.79
N GLN A 202 8.99 1.98 -22.12
CA GLN A 202 10.08 1.21 -21.50
C GLN A 202 9.91 1.17 -19.98
N VAL A 203 10.37 0.07 -19.41
CA VAL A 203 10.47 -0.14 -17.97
C VAL A 203 11.88 -0.57 -17.61
N CYS A 204 12.39 -0.11 -16.47
CA CYS A 204 13.73 -0.43 -16.00
C CYS A 204 13.78 -0.50 -14.47
N GLU A 205 14.59 -1.39 -13.92
CA GLU A 205 14.93 -1.43 -12.50
C GLU A 205 16.19 -0.58 -12.26
N ARG A 206 16.09 0.45 -11.42
CA ARG A 206 17.19 1.37 -11.15
C ARG A 206 18.21 0.80 -10.14
N ARG A 207 17.81 -0.15 -9.29
CA ARG A 207 18.72 -0.78 -8.32
C ARG A 207 19.62 -1.82 -8.98
N LYS A 208 20.79 -2.05 -8.38
CA LYS A 208 21.76 -3.09 -8.82
C LYS A 208 21.22 -4.52 -8.66
N HIS A 209 20.36 -4.75 -7.66
CA HIS A 209 19.80 -6.07 -7.39
C HIS A 209 18.56 -6.33 -8.25
N GLN A 210 18.63 -7.37 -9.08
CA GLN A 210 17.58 -7.72 -10.03
C GLN A 210 16.30 -8.21 -9.34
N LEU A 211 15.15 -7.89 -9.95
CA LEU A 211 13.85 -8.43 -9.57
C LEU A 211 13.66 -9.79 -10.24
N VAL A 212 13.52 -10.84 -9.43
CA VAL A 212 13.24 -12.20 -9.88
C VAL A 212 11.75 -12.28 -10.26
N GLU A 213 11.43 -13.00 -11.34
CA GLU A 213 10.05 -13.20 -11.83
C GLU A 213 9.28 -11.90 -12.11
N ALA A 214 10.00 -10.88 -12.61
CA ALA A 214 9.36 -9.65 -13.05
C ALA A 214 8.44 -9.93 -14.25
N HIS A 215 7.21 -9.43 -14.20
CA HIS A 215 6.25 -9.48 -15.31
C HIS A 215 5.50 -8.16 -15.39
N VAL A 216 4.96 -7.84 -16.56
CA VAL A 216 4.26 -6.58 -16.81
C VAL A 216 2.85 -6.84 -17.32
N ARG A 217 1.89 -6.03 -16.86
CA ARG A 217 0.51 -6.06 -17.33
C ARG A 217 0.06 -4.66 -17.70
N CYS A 218 -0.70 -4.54 -18.78
CA CYS A 218 -1.18 -3.26 -19.28
C CYS A 218 -2.72 -3.22 -19.30
N TYR A 219 -3.28 -2.09 -18.86
CA TYR A 219 -4.72 -1.87 -18.81
C TYR A 219 -5.06 -0.50 -19.41
N ALA A 220 -6.05 -0.47 -20.30
CA ALA A 220 -6.65 0.76 -20.81
C ALA A 220 -7.90 1.10 -20.00
N VAL A 221 -7.86 2.22 -19.27
CA VAL A 221 -9.03 2.76 -18.58
C VAL A 221 -9.72 3.75 -19.51
N ARG A 222 -11.00 3.50 -19.83
CA ARG A 222 -11.81 4.36 -20.70
C ARG A 222 -13.12 4.70 -20.01
N ASP A 223 -13.57 5.92 -20.21
CA ASP A 223 -14.92 6.34 -19.83
C ASP A 223 -15.87 5.86 -20.94
N GLN A 224 -16.78 4.97 -20.58
CA GLN A 224 -17.77 4.45 -21.51
C GLN A 224 -19.15 4.92 -21.07
N VAL A 225 -19.83 5.61 -21.97
CA VAL A 225 -21.21 6.04 -21.76
C VAL A 225 -22.09 4.87 -22.17
N ASP A 226 -22.84 4.33 -21.21
CA ASP A 226 -23.84 3.31 -21.50
C ASP A 226 -25.01 3.93 -22.27
N VAL A 227 -25.79 3.11 -22.98
CA VAL A 227 -26.96 3.54 -23.77
C VAL A 227 -27.99 4.26 -22.90
N ASP A 228 -28.04 3.91 -21.61
CA ASP A 228 -28.91 4.51 -20.59
C ASP A 228 -28.33 5.79 -19.94
N GLY A 229 -27.21 6.33 -20.45
CA GLY A 229 -26.64 7.60 -20.02
C GLY A 229 -25.80 7.55 -18.73
N GLY A 230 -25.58 6.38 -18.15
CA GLY A 230 -24.62 6.18 -17.07
C GLY A 230 -23.19 6.17 -17.62
N GLY A 231 -22.34 7.11 -17.18
CA GLY A 231 -20.90 7.06 -17.44
C GLY A 231 -20.22 6.08 -16.48
N LEU A 232 -19.73 4.95 -16.99
CA LEU A 232 -18.98 3.97 -16.21
C LEU A 232 -17.50 3.98 -16.66
N PHE A 233 -16.59 4.08 -15.71
CA PHE A 233 -15.17 3.82 -15.97
C PHE A 233 -14.97 2.32 -16.17
N GLN A 234 -14.59 1.91 -17.38
CA GLN A 234 -14.30 0.51 -17.69
C GLN A 234 -12.80 0.29 -17.94
N THR A 235 -12.25 -0.72 -17.27
CA THR A 235 -10.87 -1.17 -17.45
C THR A 235 -10.82 -2.32 -18.46
N HIS A 236 -10.05 -2.14 -19.53
CA HIS A 236 -9.82 -3.18 -20.54
C HIS A 236 -8.37 -3.66 -20.46
N SER A 237 -8.14 -4.98 -20.36
CA SER A 237 -6.79 -5.53 -20.45
C SER A 237 -6.22 -5.35 -21.86
N MET A 238 -4.96 -4.95 -21.94
CA MET A 238 -4.22 -4.85 -23.21
C MET A 238 -3.24 -6.02 -23.29
N ARG A 239 -3.37 -6.85 -24.32
CA ARG A 239 -2.43 -7.96 -24.56
C ARG A 239 -1.09 -7.41 -25.01
N LEU A 240 -0.01 -7.93 -24.43
CA LEU A 240 1.36 -7.59 -24.79
C LEU A 240 1.85 -8.53 -25.89
N GLN A 241 2.48 -7.98 -26.92
CA GLN A 241 3.19 -8.77 -27.93
C GLN A 241 4.65 -9.02 -27.54
N GLN A 242 5.24 -8.07 -26.81
CA GLN A 242 6.60 -8.15 -26.30
C GLN A 242 6.64 -7.45 -24.93
N PRO A 243 7.01 -8.16 -23.85
CA PRO A 243 7.15 -9.62 -23.75
C PRO A 243 5.82 -10.33 -24.07
N ASP A 244 5.89 -11.55 -24.59
CA ASP A 244 4.72 -12.32 -25.01
C ASP A 244 3.82 -12.65 -23.81
N ASP A 245 2.56 -12.21 -23.87
CA ASP A 245 1.57 -12.41 -22.81
C ASP A 245 1.18 -13.88 -22.66
N ASP A 246 1.23 -14.68 -23.75
CA ASP A 246 0.92 -16.12 -23.70
C ASP A 246 1.99 -16.90 -22.90
N LEU A 247 3.20 -16.36 -22.82
CA LEU A 247 4.30 -16.91 -22.02
C LEU A 247 4.38 -16.28 -20.61
N GLY A 248 3.38 -15.51 -20.21
CA GLY A 248 3.31 -14.86 -18.89
C GLY A 248 4.04 -13.52 -18.79
N SER A 249 4.44 -12.93 -19.92
CA SER A 249 4.99 -11.57 -20.02
C SER A 249 6.17 -11.27 -19.08
N TYR A 250 7.05 -12.26 -18.89
CA TYR A 250 8.25 -12.13 -18.07
C TYR A 250 9.28 -11.16 -18.65
N LEU A 251 9.93 -10.40 -17.76
CA LEU A 251 10.94 -9.39 -18.08
C LEU A 251 12.24 -9.71 -17.36
N LEU A 252 13.36 -9.54 -18.06
CA LEU A 252 14.69 -9.51 -17.46
C LEU A 252 15.14 -8.05 -17.32
N MET A 253 14.85 -7.43 -16.18
CA MET A 253 15.09 -6.00 -15.95
C MET A 253 16.57 -5.64 -15.69
N ALA A 254 17.53 -6.42 -16.21
CA ALA A 254 18.95 -6.12 -16.14
C ALA A 254 19.37 -4.95 -17.06
N MET A 255 18.59 -4.71 -18.12
CA MET A 255 18.72 -3.60 -19.05
C MET A 255 17.33 -3.04 -19.36
N PRO A 256 17.21 -1.78 -19.82
CA PRO A 256 15.91 -1.23 -20.23
C PRO A 256 15.29 -2.09 -21.33
N GLN A 257 14.08 -2.59 -21.10
CA GLN A 257 13.35 -3.44 -22.05
C GLN A 257 12.24 -2.64 -22.76
N LEU A 258 12.02 -2.98 -24.03
CA LEU A 258 10.99 -2.45 -24.92
C LEU A 258 9.82 -3.44 -25.05
#